data_AF-A0A317DKI8-F1
#
_entry.id   AF-A0A317DKI8-F1
#
_cell.length_a   1.000
_cell.length_b   1.000
_cell.length_c   1.000
_cell.angle_alpha   90.00
_cell.angle_beta   90.00
_cell.angle_gamma   90.00
#
_symmetry.space_group_name_H-M   'P 1'
#
loop_
_entity.id
_entity.type
_entity.pdbx_description
1 polymer ?
#
loop_
_entity_poly.entity_id
_entity_poly.type
_entity_poly.pdbx_seq_one_letter_code
_entity_poly.pdbx_strand_id
1 'polypeptide(L)' 'MSRHDEPNEYGFAGDPTAPEPPAGGRPDEQDRAEEIAVPGDDFTEPYADALEETEKTEEERTAERRR' A
#
# COMPACT_ATOMS: atom_id res chain seq x y z
N MET A 1 43.08 -26.26 20.16
CA MET A 1 42.20 -25.07 20.21
C MET A 1 41.19 -25.24 19.09
N SER A 2 39.90 -25.05 19.38
CA SER A 2 38.82 -25.40 18.45
C SER A 2 38.80 -24.41 17.31
N ARG A 3 38.82 -24.91 16.06
CA ARG A 3 38.88 -24.11 14.82
C ARG A 3 37.66 -23.19 14.62
N HIS A 4 36.64 -23.31 15.47
CA HIS A 4 35.39 -22.54 15.43
C HIS A 4 35.50 -21.17 16.13
N ASP A 5 36.55 -20.95 16.91
CA ASP A 5 36.79 -19.69 17.62
C ASP A 5 37.63 -18.69 16.81
N GLU A 6 38.13 -19.10 15.63
CA GLU A 6 38.89 -18.23 14.75
C GLU A 6 37.94 -17.41 13.85
N PRO A 7 38.12 -16.07 13.78
CA PRO A 7 37.32 -15.24 12.91
C PRO A 7 37.57 -15.56 11.43
N ASN A 8 36.49 -15.54 10.66
CA ASN A 8 36.54 -15.68 9.21
C ASN A 8 37.27 -14.49 8.55
N GLU A 9 37.47 -14.55 7.24
CA GLU A 9 38.17 -13.52 6.45
C GLU A 9 37.53 -12.12 6.52
N TYR A 10 36.29 -12.03 6.99
CA TYR A 10 35.57 -10.77 7.24
C TYR A 10 35.54 -10.38 8.73
N GLY A 11 36.22 -11.14 9.60
CA GLY A 11 36.37 -10.86 11.03
C GLY A 11 35.30 -11.47 11.95
N PHE A 12 34.41 -12.34 11.46
CA PHE A 12 33.35 -12.94 12.28
C PHE A 12 33.74 -14.33 12.80
N ALA A 13 33.67 -14.54 14.12
CA ALA A 13 33.88 -15.83 14.78
C ALA A 13 32.70 -16.16 15.72
N GLY A 14 32.49 -17.43 16.05
CA GLY A 14 31.52 -17.87 17.05
C GLY A 14 30.25 -18.53 16.50
N ASP A 15 29.34 -18.89 17.40
CA ASP A 15 28.09 -19.57 17.08
C ASP A 15 27.12 -18.66 16.31
N PRO A 16 26.33 -19.22 15.37
CA PRO A 16 25.38 -18.45 14.60
C PRO A 16 24.33 -17.80 15.50
N THR A 17 24.05 -16.52 15.24
CA THR A 17 22.90 -15.86 15.86
C THR A 17 21.64 -16.60 15.46
N ALA A 18 20.85 -17.04 16.44
CA ALA A 18 19.55 -17.65 16.17
C ALA A 18 18.65 -16.66 15.41
N PRO A 19 17.72 -17.15 14.58
CA PRO A 19 16.71 -16.30 13.95
C PRO A 19 15.95 -15.48 14.99
N GLU A 20 15.53 -14.28 14.60
CA GLU A 20 14.66 -13.46 15.44
C GLU A 20 13.39 -14.25 15.79
N PRO A 21 12.99 -14.30 17.08
CA PRO A 21 11.76 -14.97 17.46
C PRO A 21 10.55 -14.27 16.82
N PRO A 22 9.48 -15.01 16.47
CA PRO A 22 8.27 -14.40 15.93
C PRO A 22 7.72 -13.36 16.91
N ALA A 23 7.15 -12.28 16.38
CA ALA A 23 6.53 -11.23 17.19
C ALA A 23 5.54 -11.88 18.17
N GLY A 24 5.79 -11.71 19.47
CA GLY A 24 5.11 -12.43 20.56
C GLY A 24 3.68 -11.94 20.82
N GLY A 25 2.83 -11.93 19.79
CA GLY A 25 1.42 -11.50 19.88
C GLY A 25 1.23 -10.04 20.30
N ARG A 26 2.29 -9.22 20.23
CA ARG A 26 2.17 -7.77 20.41
C ARG A 26 1.71 -7.20 19.08
N PRO A 27 0.61 -6.43 19.04
CA PRO A 27 0.24 -5.74 17.82
C PRO A 27 1.41 -4.87 17.42
N ASP A 28 1.90 -5.05 16.20
CA ASP A 28 2.94 -4.18 15.69
C ASP A 28 2.32 -2.82 15.34
N GLU A 29 3.15 -1.82 15.08
CA GLU A 29 2.62 -0.51 14.69
C GLU A 29 1.96 -0.55 13.29
N GLN A 30 2.20 -1.61 12.51
CA GLN A 30 1.61 -1.82 11.19
C GLN A 30 0.15 -2.29 11.32
N ASP A 31 -0.16 -3.15 12.29
CA ASP A 31 -1.51 -3.62 12.63
C ASP A 31 -2.47 -2.45 12.94
N ARG A 32 -1.96 -1.38 13.56
CA ARG A 32 -2.76 -0.18 13.86
C ARG A 32 -3.04 0.68 12.64
N ALA A 33 -2.15 0.68 11.65
CA ALA A 33 -2.34 1.44 10.42
C ALA A 33 -3.37 0.79 9.49
N GLU A 34 -3.60 -0.52 9.63
CA GLU A 34 -4.62 -1.26 8.89
C GLU A 34 -6.04 -1.11 9.48
N GLU A 35 -6.16 -0.59 10.71
CA GLU A 35 -7.43 -0.31 11.38
C GLU A 35 -8.03 1.06 10.99
N ILE A 36 -7.83 1.49 9.75
CA ILE A 36 -8.47 2.71 9.22
C ILE A 36 -9.75 2.30 8.50
N ALA A 37 -10.90 2.61 9.11
CA ALA A 37 -12.19 2.40 8.48
C ALA A 37 -12.29 3.23 7.19
N VAL A 38 -12.34 2.56 6.04
CA VAL A 38 -12.68 3.19 4.77
C VAL A 38 -14.19 3.45 4.75
N PRO A 39 -14.65 4.69 4.52
CA PRO A 39 -16.07 4.95 4.37
C PRO A 39 -16.63 4.10 3.22
N GLY A 40 -17.78 3.47 3.45
CA GLY A 40 -18.46 2.66 2.43
C GLY A 40 -19.22 3.47 1.39
N ASP A 41 -19.22 4.80 1.51
CA ASP A 41 -19.92 5.72 0.62
C ASP A 41 -19.15 5.91 -0.69
N ASP A 42 -19.88 6.00 -1.80
CA ASP A 42 -19.30 6.34 -3.09
C ASP A 42 -19.12 7.86 -3.23
N PHE A 43 -17.88 8.34 -3.10
CA PHE A 43 -17.55 9.76 -3.30
C PHE A 43 -17.37 10.14 -4.78
N THR A 44 -17.48 9.18 -5.70
CA THR A 44 -17.29 9.42 -7.14
C THR A 44 -18.59 9.77 -7.86
N GLU A 45 -19.75 9.55 -7.23
CA GLU A 45 -21.07 9.88 -7.79
C GLU A 45 -21.19 11.35 -8.25
N PRO A 46 -20.81 12.37 -7.45
CA PRO A 46 -20.89 13.77 -7.91
C PRO A 46 -19.96 14.09 -9.09
N TYR A 47 -18.86 13.34 -9.22
CA TYR A 47 -17.94 13.48 -10.35
C TYR A 47 -18.49 12.81 -11.61
N ALA A 48 -19.13 11.66 -11.48
CA ALA A 48 -19.81 10.97 -12.58
C ALA A 48 -20.97 11.83 -13.13
N ASP A 49 -21.78 12.42 -12.25
CA ASP A 49 -22.86 13.34 -12.63
C ASP A 49 -22.32 14.55 -13.41
N ALA A 50 -21.24 15.16 -12.92
CA ALA A 50 -20.62 16.30 -13.60
C ALA A 50 -20.08 15.93 -14.99
N LEU A 51 -19.55 14.72 -15.18
CA LEU A 51 -19.12 14.24 -16.50
C LEU A 51 -20.32 14.06 -17.43
N GLU A 52 -21.41 13.43 -16.98
CA GLU A 52 -22.60 13.20 -17.81
C GLU A 52 -23.22 14.54 -18.29
N GLU A 53 -23.26 15.56 -17.43
CA GLU A 53 -23.73 16.90 -17.81
C GLU A 53 -22.86 17.54 -18.91
N THR A 54 -21.54 17.37 -18.82
CA THR A 54 -20.61 17.90 -19.84
C THR A 54 -20.73 17.18 -21.18
N GLU A 55 -20.93 15.86 -21.16
CA GLU A 55 -21.10 15.04 -22.35
C GLU A 55 -22.42 15.38 -23.09
N LYS A 56 -23.53 15.51 -22.36
CA LYS A 56 -24.82 15.98 -22.93
C LYS A 56 -24.68 17.35 -23.59
N THR A 57 -24.00 18.27 -22.92
CA THR A 57 -23.76 19.63 -23.43
C THR A 57 -22.88 19.62 -24.70
N GLU A 58 -21.95 18.68 -24.83
CA GLU A 58 -21.12 18.53 -26.03
C GLU A 58 -21.90 17.91 -27.19
N GLU A 59 -22.75 16.92 -26.92
CA GLU A 59 -23.61 16.29 -27.93
C GLU A 59 -24.58 17.30 -28.56
N GLU A 60 -25.25 18.13 -27.76
CA GLU A 60 -26.15 19.17 -28.25
C GLU A 60 -25.42 20.20 -29.14
N ARG A 61 -24.22 20.65 -28.73
CA ARG A 61 -23.38 21.58 -29.51
C ARG A 61 -22.84 20.99 -30.80
N THR A 62 -22.62 19.67 -30.86
CA THR A 62 -22.21 19.01 -32.10
C THR A 62 -23.37 18.78 -33.06
N ALA A 63 -24.58 18.56 -32.53
CA ALA A 63 -25.80 18.43 -33.32
C ALA A 63 -26.23 19.77 -33.94
N GLU A 64 -26.16 20.88 -33.20
CA GLU A 64 -26.48 22.22 -33.70
C GLU A 64 -25.57 22.64 -34.87
N ARG A 65 -24.27 22.32 -34.78
CA ARG A 65 -23.26 22.66 -35.79
C ARG A 65 -23.40 21.89 -37.12
N ARG A 66 -24.18 20.81 -37.12
CA ARG A 66 -24.44 19.98 -38.31
C ARG A 66 -25.70 20.41 -39.07
N ARG A 67 -26.46 21.38 -38.56
CA ARG A 67 -27.71 21.88 -39.17
C ARG A 67 -27.49 23.02 -40.15
#